data_AF-A0A2N2HKK2-F1
#
_entry.id   AF-A0A2N2HKK2-F1
#
_cell.length_a   1.000
_cell.length_b   1.000
_cell.length_c   1.000
_cell.angle_alpha   90.00
_cell.angle_beta   90.00
_cell.angle_gamma   90.00
#
_symmetry.space_group_name_H-M   'P 1'
#
loop_
_entity.id
_entity.type
_entity.pdbx_description
1 polymer ?
#
loop_
_entity_poly.entity_id
_entity_poly.type
_entity_poly.pdbx_seq_one_letter_code
_entity_poly.pdbx_strand_id
1 'polypeptide(L)' 'MERQQNVQFNITLPKRYRDYLRTIAAKEILEDPGKNVTGASIAAGIIIEHLDQLMEKEER' A
#
# COMPACT_ATOMS: atom_id res chain seq x y z
N MET A 1 14.24 -9.74 -18.95
CA MET A 1 13.72 -8.96 -17.81
C MET A 1 12.70 -9.83 -17.11
N GLU A 2 13.07 -10.46 -15.99
CA GLU A 2 12.08 -11.13 -15.16
C GLU A 2 11.10 -10.05 -14.68
N ARG A 3 9.84 -10.14 -15.12
CA ARG A 3 8.80 -9.28 -14.56
C ARG A 3 8.73 -9.67 -13.09
N GLN A 4 9.02 -8.74 -12.19
CA GLN A 4 8.69 -8.91 -10.77
C GLN A 4 7.25 -9.41 -10.70
N GLN A 5 7.08 -10.63 -10.21
CA GLN A 5 5.82 -11.33 -10.26
C GLN A 5 5.00 -10.87 -9.06
N ASN A 6 4.17 -9.85 -9.25
CA ASN A 6 3.26 -9.40 -8.21
C ASN A 6 2.28 -10.54 -7.88
N VAL A 7 2.24 -10.95 -6.61
CA VAL A 7 1.32 -11.97 -6.09
C VAL A 7 0.26 -11.33 -5.21
N GLN A 8 -0.96 -11.89 -5.23
CA GLN A 8 -2.04 -11.41 -4.37
C GLN A 8 -1.76 -11.77 -2.90
N PHE A 9 -1.85 -10.77 -2.03
CA PHE A 9 -1.72 -10.94 -0.59
C PHE A 9 -3.01 -10.51 0.11
N ASN A 10 -3.73 -11.46 0.69
CA ASN A 10 -5.00 -11.21 1.36
C ASN A 10 -4.76 -10.83 2.82
N ILE A 11 -5.23 -9.64 3.23
CA ILE A 11 -5.08 -9.15 4.60
C ILE A 11 -6.44 -8.87 5.25
N THR A 12 -6.51 -9.07 6.56
CA THR A 12 -7.66 -8.67 7.38
C THR A 12 -7.26 -7.50 8.26
N LEU A 13 -8.02 -6.43 8.22
CA LEU A 13 -7.77 -5.22 9.01
C LEU A 13 -9.03 -4.84 9.80
N PRO A 14 -8.89 -4.30 11.03
CA PRO A 14 -9.98 -3.62 11.71
C PRO A 14 -10.62 -2.55 10.82
N LYS A 15 -11.96 -2.48 10.84
CA LYS A 15 -12.75 -1.56 9.98
C LYS A 15 -12.22 -0.13 9.98
N ARG A 16 -11.87 0.40 11.15
CA ARG A 16 -11.34 1.78 11.30
C ARG A 16 -10.12 2.06 10.42
N TYR A 17 -9.21 1.09 10.27
CA TYR A 17 -8.00 1.26 9.47
C TYR A 17 -8.32 1.16 7.98
N ARG A 18 -9.18 0.22 7.59
CA ARG A 18 -9.66 0.13 6.21
C ARG A 18 -10.38 1.42 5.78
N ASP A 19 -11.22 1.97 6.64
CA ASP A 19 -11.94 3.22 6.35
C ASP A 19 -10.97 4.40 6.25
N TYR A 20 -9.99 4.48 7.15
CA TYR A 20 -8.93 5.49 7.08
C TYR A 20 -8.13 5.42 5.78
N LEU A 21 -7.71 4.23 5.35
CA LEU A 21 -7.00 4.02 4.08
C LEU A 21 -7.84 4.47 2.87
N ARG A 22 -9.16 4.22 2.91
CA ARG A 22 -10.08 4.70 1.85
C ARG A 22 -10.21 6.21 1.85
N THR A 23 -10.22 6.85 3.01
CA THR A 23 -10.23 8.32 3.12
C THR A 23 -8.96 8.91 2.52
N ILE A 24 -7.79 8.32 2.76
CA ILE A 24 -6.53 8.78 2.15
C ILE A 24 -6.60 8.65 0.63
N ALA A 25 -6.97 7.47 0.11
CA ALA A 25 -7.09 7.27 -1.32
C ALA A 25 -8.08 8.25 -1.98
N ALA A 26 -9.21 8.53 -1.33
CA ALA A 26 -10.17 9.52 -1.83
C ALA A 26 -9.59 10.94 -1.87
N LYS A 27 -8.78 11.34 -0.88
CA LYS A 27 -8.10 12.64 -0.89
C LYS A 27 -7.11 12.76 -2.04
N GLU A 28 -6.30 11.72 -2.27
CA GLU A 28 -5.35 11.74 -3.38
C GLU A 28 -6.02 11.85 -4.75
N ILE A 29 -7.17 11.19 -4.94
CA ILE A 29 -7.97 11.31 -6.18
C ILE A 29 -8.58 12.71 -6.32
N LEU A 30 -9.01 13.33 -5.22
CA LEU A 30 -9.53 14.69 -5.24
C LEU A 30 -8.44 15.71 -5.60
N GLU A 31 -7.22 15.50 -5.14
CA GLU A 31 -6.06 16.35 -5.45
C GLU A 31 -5.56 16.13 -6.89
N ASP A 32 -5.56 14.90 -7.37
CA ASP A 32 -5.18 14.54 -8.74
C ASP A 32 -6.13 13.47 -9.31
N PRO A 33 -7.17 13.89 -10.07
CA PRO A 33 -8.15 12.98 -10.64
C PRO A 33 -7.58 11.95 -11.63
N GLY A 34 -6.34 12.14 -12.10
CA GLY A 34 -5.65 11.17 -12.96
C GLY A 34 -5.07 9.97 -12.19
N LYS A 35 -4.99 10.05 -10.85
CA LYS A 35 -4.45 8.96 -10.03
C LYS A 35 -5.49 7.86 -9.81
N ASN A 36 -5.09 6.63 -10.11
CA ASN A 36 -5.85 5.42 -9.77
C ASN A 36 -5.31 4.81 -8.48
N VAL A 37 -5.69 5.39 -7.33
CA VAL A 37 -5.31 4.88 -6.01
C VAL A 37 -6.50 4.31 -5.25
N THR A 38 -6.25 3.27 -4.47
CA THR A 38 -7.26 2.59 -3.64
C THR A 38 -6.73 2.41 -2.22
N GLY A 39 -7.61 2.16 -1.26
CA GLY A 39 -7.15 1.83 0.10
C GLY A 39 -6.22 0.62 0.14
N ALA A 40 -6.36 -0.32 -0.82
CA ALA A 40 -5.48 -1.48 -0.93
C ALA A 40 -4.09 -1.11 -1.50
N SER A 41 -4.01 -0.22 -2.48
CA SER A 41 -2.71 0.24 -3.01
C SER A 41 -1.94 1.09 -2.00
N ILE A 42 -2.65 1.92 -1.21
CA ILE A 42 -2.05 2.65 -0.09
C ILE A 42 -1.51 1.67 0.97
N ALA A 43 -2.30 0.67 1.36
CA ALA A 43 -1.85 -0.35 2.31
C ALA A 43 -0.64 -1.13 1.79
N ALA A 44 -0.63 -1.50 0.51
CA ALA A 44 0.49 -2.18 -0.11
C ALA A 44 1.77 -1.33 -0.06
N GLY A 45 1.69 -0.04 -0.36
CA GLY A 45 2.82 0.89 -0.26
C GLY A 45 3.41 0.95 1.15
N ILE A 46 2.57 1.06 2.17
CA ILE A 46 3.00 1.07 3.58
C ILE A 46 3.70 -0.25 3.96
N ILE A 47 3.16 -1.39 3.50
CA ILE A 47 3.75 -2.71 3.78
C ILE A 47 5.10 -2.84 3.09
N ILE A 48 5.21 -2.47 1.81
CA ILE A 48 6.45 -2.53 1.05
C ILE A 48 7.53 -1.67 1.70
N GLU A 49 7.22 -0.41 2.02
CA GLU A 49 8.16 0.49 2.68
C GLU A 49 8.67 -0.08 4.01
N HIS A 50 7.79 -0.68 4.80
CA HIS A 50 8.18 -1.30 6.06
C HIS A 50 9.05 -2.55 5.85
N LEU A 51 8.75 -3.38 4.85
CA LEU A 51 9.54 -4.57 4.53
C LEU A 51 10.93 -4.19 4.02
N ASP A 52 11.04 -3.20 3.15
CA ASP A 52 12.32 -2.67 2.66
C ASP A 52 13.19 -2.21 3.85
N GLN A 53 12.61 -1.47 4.79
CA GLN A 53 13.30 -1.04 6.02
C GLN A 53 13.73 -2.21 6.94
N LEU A 54 12.99 -3.33 6.94
CA LEU A 54 13.37 -4.51 7.72
C LEU A 54 14.52 -5.26 7.04
N MET A 55 14.44 -5.45 5.72
CA MET A 55 15.51 -6.09 4.93
C MET A 55 16.84 -5.34 5.06
N GLU A 56 16.82 -4.01 4.96
CA GLU A 56 18.02 -3.18 5.15
C GLU A 56 18.64 -3.31 6.55
N LYS A 57 17.84 -3.62 7.57
CA LYS A 57 18.32 -3.83 8.95
C LYS A 57 18.91 -5.21 9.17
N GLU A 58 18.37 -6.23 8.50
CA GLU A 58 18.85 -7.62 8.61
C GLU A 58 20.15 -7.86 7.82
N GLU A 59 20.41 -7.06 6.77
CA GLU A 59 21.65 -7.11 5.98
C GLU A 59 22.84 -6.34 6.62
N ARG A 60 22.63 -5.70 7.79
CA ARG A 60 23.66 -4.96 8.55
C ARG A 60 24.16 -5.73 9.76
#